data_AF-A0A4Q0A2Y0-F1
#
_entry.id   AF-A0A4Q0A2Y0-F1
#
_cell.length_a   1.000
_cell.length_b   1.000
_cell.length_c   1.000
_cell.angle_alpha   90.00
_cell.angle_beta   90.00
_cell.angle_gamma   90.00
#
_symmetry.space_group_name_H-M   'P 1'
#
loop_
_entity.id
_entity.type
_entity.pdbx_description
1 polymer ?
#
loop_
_entity_poly.entity_id
_entity_poly.type
_entity_poly.pdbx_seq_one_letter_code
_entity_poly.pdbx_strand_id
1 'polypeptide(L)'
;ATKIVYKDTHKGSEEFFVFAEPDMIKKWRKDKSIPLAQVLETFNVYTVDTGGNTGLASTPSKGTLESTFQTSNVDDICRFILERGEIKG
;
A
#
# COMPACT_ATOMS: atom_id res chain seq x y z
N ALA A 1 -11.45 2.80 8.04
CA ALA A 1 -10.41 2.14 7.22
C ALA A 1 -9.17 1.83 8.05
N THR A 2 -8.43 0.82 7.62
CA THR A 2 -7.18 0.35 8.23
C THR A 2 -6.02 0.65 7.29
N LYS A 3 -4.87 1.02 7.86
CA LYS A 3 -3.64 1.26 7.12
C LYS A 3 -2.93 -0.06 6.86
N ILE A 4 -2.55 -0.32 5.62
CA ILE A 4 -1.70 -1.46 5.25
C ILE A 4 -0.37 -0.89 4.83
N VAL A 5 0.70 -1.23 5.55
CA VAL A 5 2.04 -0.69 5.34
C VAL A 5 2.93 -1.76 4.73
N TYR A 6 3.55 -1.44 3.60
CA TYR A 6 4.64 -2.19 3.01
C TYR A 6 5.95 -1.43 3.21
N LYS A 7 6.98 -2.14 3.66
CA LYS A 7 8.33 -1.63 3.83
C LYS A 7 9.28 -2.54 3.09
N ASP A 8 10.05 -2.00 2.15
CA ASP A 8 11.07 -2.78 1.45
C ASP A 8 12.32 -2.87 2.31
N THR A 9 12.48 -3.99 3.04
CA THR A 9 13.63 -4.24 3.92
C THR A 9 14.97 -4.34 3.20
N HIS A 10 14.98 -4.44 1.86
CA HIS A 10 16.20 -4.61 1.07
C HIS A 10 16.61 -3.33 0.33
N LYS A 11 15.64 -2.51 -0.10
CA LYS A 11 15.90 -1.31 -0.92
C LYS A 11 15.93 0.00 -0.15
N GLY A 12 15.40 0.07 1.07
CA GLY A 12 15.49 1.32 1.84
C GLY A 12 14.64 1.36 3.11
N SER A 13 14.54 2.55 3.70
CA SER A 13 13.68 2.80 4.85
C SER A 13 12.30 3.35 4.46
N GLU A 14 12.02 3.45 3.15
CA GLU A 14 10.75 3.98 2.65
C GLU A 14 9.59 3.03 2.98
N GLU A 15 8.52 3.64 3.47
CA GLU A 15 7.28 2.95 3.79
C GLU A 15 6.20 3.43 2.82
N PHE A 16 5.49 2.47 2.25
CA PHE A 16 4.36 2.71 1.35
C PHE A 16 3.11 2.14 1.98
N PHE A 17 1.99 2.84 1.88
CA PHE A 17 0.76 2.36 2.47
C PHE A 17 -0.47 2.73 1.67
N VAL A 18 -1.52 1.93 1.90
CA VAL A 18 -2.86 2.11 1.34
C VAL A 18 -3.89 2.00 2.45
N PHE A 19 -5.07 2.56 2.22
CA PHE A 19 -6.21 2.45 3.12
C PHE A 19 -7.22 1.44 2.57
N ALA A 20 -7.63 0.51 3.42
CA ALA A 20 -8.56 -0.54 3.05
C ALA A 20 -9.54 -0.85 4.19
N GLU A 21 -10.64 -1.51 3.84
CA GLU A 21 -11.64 -1.96 4.79
C GLU A 21 -11.14 -3.22 5.54
N PRO A 22 -10.94 -3.17 6.88
CA PRO A 22 -10.38 -4.28 7.66
C PRO A 22 -11.07 -5.63 7.44
N ASP A 23 -12.39 -5.63 7.31
CA ASP A 23 -13.18 -6.86 7.09
C ASP A 23 -12.99 -7.44 5.68
N MET A 24 -12.62 -6.60 4.72
CA MET A 24 -12.41 -7.00 3.33
C MET A 24 -10.98 -7.44 3.06
N ILE A 25 -9.98 -6.93 3.80
CA ILE A 25 -8.57 -7.31 3.62
C ILE A 25 -8.38 -8.82 3.74
N LYS A 26 -8.91 -9.43 4.81
CA LYS A 26 -8.78 -10.88 5.04
C LYS A 26 -9.55 -11.70 4.00
N LYS A 27 -10.71 -11.21 3.54
CA LYS A 27 -11.51 -11.86 2.48
C LYS A 27 -10.76 -11.84 1.15
N TRP A 28 -10.25 -10.67 0.76
CA TRP A 28 -9.50 -10.49 -0.48
C TRP A 28 -8.19 -11.28 -0.51
N ARG A 29 -7.49 -11.39 0.63
CA ARG A 29 -6.29 -12.23 0.73
C ARG A 29 -6.57 -13.71 0.47
N LYS A 30 -7.79 -14.19 0.77
CA LYS A 30 -8.23 -15.57 0.49
C LYS A 30 -8.81 -15.72 -0.91
N ASP A 31 -9.53 -14.71 -1.38
CA ASP A 31 -10.22 -14.70 -2.66
C ASP A 31 -9.85 -13.46 -3.46
N LYS A 32 -8.99 -13.66 -4.47
CA LYS A 32 -8.49 -12.62 -5.36
C LYS A 32 -9.48 -12.24 -6.48
N SER A 33 -10.64 -12.91 -6.57
CA SER A 33 -11.72 -12.53 -7.49
C SER A 33 -12.48 -11.29 -7.04
N ILE A 34 -12.39 -10.95 -5.74
CA ILE A 34 -13.00 -9.74 -5.17
C ILE A 34 -12.31 -8.50 -5.78
N PRO A 35 -13.06 -7.57 -6.40
CA PRO A 35 -12.49 -6.35 -6.96
C PRO A 35 -11.84 -5.48 -5.89
N LEU A 36 -10.68 -4.90 -6.21
CA LEU A 36 -9.99 -3.96 -5.30
C LEU A 36 -10.85 -2.78 -4.89
N ALA A 37 -11.76 -2.32 -5.75
CA ALA A 37 -12.67 -1.22 -5.47
C ALA A 37 -13.61 -1.50 -4.28
N GLN A 38 -13.82 -2.78 -3.93
CA GLN A 38 -14.62 -3.17 -2.76
C GLN A 38 -13.77 -3.28 -1.49
N VAL A 39 -12.45 -3.22 -1.61
CA VAL A 39 -11.50 -3.46 -0.52
C VAL A 39 -10.76 -2.19 -0.14
N LEU A 40 -10.30 -1.42 -1.13
CA LEU A 40 -9.59 -0.17 -0.96
C LEU A 40 -10.59 0.97 -0.75
N GLU A 41 -10.27 1.89 0.15
CA GLU A 41 -11.04 3.12 0.32
C GLU A 41 -10.76 4.10 -0.82
N THR A 42 -9.49 4.16 -1.25
CA THR A 42 -9.03 4.99 -2.37
C THR A 42 -7.99 4.23 -3.18
N PHE A 43 -8.00 4.44 -4.51
CA PHE A 43 -6.95 3.97 -5.41
C PHE A 43 -5.78 4.94 -5.40
N ASN A 44 -5.11 5.04 -4.26
CA ASN A 44 -3.91 5.84 -4.12
C ASN A 44 -2.89 5.14 -3.21
N VAL A 45 -1.61 5.38 -3.50
CA VAL A 45 -0.49 4.90 -2.69
C VAL A 45 0.09 6.10 -1.99
N TYR A 46 0.34 5.95 -0.70
CA TYR A 46 0.91 7.00 0.13
C TYR A 46 2.28 6.58 0.64
N THR A 47 3.13 7.56 0.92
CA THR A 47 4.41 7.37 1.60
C THR A 47 4.57 8.40 2.72
N VAL A 48 5.59 8.22 3.56
CA VAL A 48 5.92 9.12 4.65
C VAL A 48 7.35 9.61 4.48
N ASP A 49 7.51 10.91 4.20
CA ASP A 49 8.81 11.49 3.82
C ASP A 49 9.89 11.39 4.92
N THR A 50 9.51 11.17 6.18
CA THR A 50 10.42 11.18 7.34
C THR A 50 10.64 9.84 8.03
N GLY A 51 10.23 8.72 7.42
CA GLY A 51 10.51 7.39 7.97
C GLY A 51 9.93 7.19 9.37
N GLY A 52 8.62 6.97 9.47
CA GLY A 52 7.96 6.69 10.73
C GLY A 52 6.43 6.69 10.64
N ASN A 53 5.76 6.21 11.69
CA ASN A 53 4.30 6.05 11.71
C ASN A 53 3.50 7.37 11.83
N THR A 54 4.16 8.53 11.96
CA THR A 54 3.53 9.81 12.34
C THR A 54 3.94 11.01 11.46
N GLY A 55 4.50 10.79 10.28
CA GLY A 55 4.82 11.88 9.35
C GLY A 55 3.64 12.28 8.46
N LEU A 56 3.80 13.36 7.69
CA LEU A 56 2.82 13.78 6.70
C LEU A 56 2.72 12.72 5.59
N ALA A 57 1.52 12.21 5.35
CA ALA A 57 1.26 11.33 4.23
C ALA A 57 1.36 12.13 2.92
N SER A 58 2.29 11.76 2.05
CA SER A 58 2.46 12.33 0.72
C SER A 58 2.18 11.26 -0.35
N THR A 59 1.87 11.68 -1.57
CA THR A 59 1.81 10.75 -2.71
C THR A 59 3.22 10.64 -3.30
N PRO A 60 3.80 9.43 -3.41
CA PRO A 60 5.14 9.25 -3.94
C PRO A 60 5.19 9.62 -5.43
N SER A 61 6.37 10.05 -5.88
CA SER A 61 6.60 10.32 -7.31
C SER A 61 6.58 9.03 -8.12
N LYS A 62 6.29 9.12 -9.43
CA LYS A 62 6.35 7.94 -10.33
C LYS A 62 7.72 7.26 -10.32
N GLY A 63 8.81 8.03 -10.29
CA GLY A 63 10.17 7.48 -10.24
C GLY A 63 10.44 6.70 -8.95
N THR A 64 9.90 7.15 -7.83
CA THR A 64 9.95 6.41 -6.56
C THR A 64 9.20 5.08 -6.67
N LEU A 65 8.00 5.10 -7.24
CA LEU A 65 7.19 3.89 -7.43
C LEU A 65 7.89 2.87 -8.35
N GLU A 66 8.44 3.32 -9.48
CA GLU A 66 9.16 2.45 -10.42
C GLU A 66 10.45 1.88 -9.81
N SER A 67 11.19 2.67 -9.04
CA SER A 67 12.41 2.20 -8.36
C SER A 67 12.12 1.06 -7.37
N THR A 68 11.04 1.21 -6.59
CA THR A 68 10.68 0.24 -5.55
C THR A 68 9.91 -0.95 -6.13
N PHE A 69 8.81 -0.70 -6.83
CA PHE A 69 7.85 -1.70 -7.29
C PHE A 69 8.08 -2.17 -8.73
N GLN A 70 9.04 -1.60 -9.45
CA GLN A 70 9.27 -1.87 -10.88
C GLN A 70 8.07 -1.51 -11.79
N THR A 71 7.14 -0.72 -11.27
CA THR A 71 5.96 -0.22 -11.99
C THR A 71 5.52 1.10 -11.37
N SER A 72 4.90 1.97 -12.17
CA SER A 72 4.17 3.15 -11.69
C SER A 72 2.65 2.93 -11.67
N ASN A 73 2.18 1.72 -11.96
CA ASN A 73 0.75 1.42 -11.99
C ASN A 73 0.21 1.30 -10.56
N VAL A 74 -0.59 2.30 -10.15
CA VAL A 74 -1.18 2.39 -8.82
C VAL A 74 -1.98 1.13 -8.46
N ASP A 75 -2.75 0.57 -9.39
CA ASP A 75 -3.58 -0.61 -9.13
C ASP A 75 -2.73 -1.83 -8.78
N ASP A 76 -1.65 -2.05 -9.53
CA ASP A 76 -0.75 -3.17 -9.31
C ASP A 76 0.01 -3.01 -7.99
N ILE A 77 0.40 -1.78 -7.65
CA ILE A 77 1.06 -1.46 -6.38
C ILE A 77 0.09 -1.63 -5.22
N CYS A 78 -1.16 -1.18 -5.34
CA CYS A 78 -2.19 -1.39 -4.32
C CYS A 78 -2.44 -2.89 -4.07
N ARG A 79 -2.51 -3.72 -5.12
CA ARG A 79 -2.60 -5.19 -4.97
C ARG A 79 -1.41 -5.74 -4.21
N PHE A 80 -0.21 -5.30 -4.58
CA PHE A 80 1.03 -5.76 -3.99
C PHE A 80 1.09 -5.42 -2.49
N ILE A 81 0.78 -4.17 -2.11
CA ILE A 81 0.77 -3.72 -0.71
C ILE A 81 -0.33 -4.46 0.07
N LEU A 82 -1.53 -4.62 -0.50
CA LEU A 82 -2.62 -5.34 0.14
C LEU A 82 -2.26 -6.81 0.44
N GLU A 83 -1.48 -7.44 -0.45
CA GLU A 83 -1.02 -8.82 -0.31
C GLU A 83 0.15 -8.99 0.65
N ARG A 84 1.20 -8.16 0.51
CA ARG A 84 2.48 -8.32 1.21
C ARG A 84 2.69 -7.38 2.39
N GLY A 85 1.86 -6.35 2.51
CA GLY A 85 1.94 -5.38 3.59
C GLY A 85 1.40 -5.89 4.91
N GLU A 86 1.82 -5.23 5.98
CA GLU A 86 1.34 -5.47 7.33
C GLU A 86 0.15 -4.55 7.64
N ILE A 87 -0.88 -5.13 8.26
CA ILE A 87 -2.00 -4.38 8.79
C ILE A 87 -1.51 -3.62 10.03
N LYS A 88 -1.55 -2.28 9.98
CA LYS A 88 -1.30 -1.40 11.13
C LYS A 88 -2.63 -0.74 11.51
N GLY A 89 -3.16 -1.15 12.65
CA GLY A 89 -4.32 -0.55 13.31
C GLY A 89 -3.91 0.56 14.24
#